data_AF-A0A8I5ZRT9-F1
#
_entry.id   AF-A0A8I5ZRT9-F1
#
_cell.length_a   1.000
_cell.length_b   1.000
_cell.length_c   1.000
_cell.angle_alpha   90.00
_cell.angle_beta   90.00
_cell.angle_gamma   90.00
#
_symmetry.space_group_name_H-M   'P 1'
#
loop_
_entity.id
_entity.type
_entity.pdbx_description
1 polymer ?
#
loop_
_entity_poly.entity_id
_entity_poly.type
_entity_poly.pdbx_seq_one_letter_code
_entity_poly.pdbx_strand_id
1 'polypeptide(L)'
;MALLTPQGVKEVFQFQKPQGRQHLRRLLNWEEFDELRDARRSILLDTLYDSVIFAVGKGFPWVEVVQVVKFTEELLRETKGCSITEAVTILGKKLQDYQKQFNVTHLLALCDYFHNTFIRHYRLYQYVLSQDQEVNLTVAHVQMCTPPQPLPLTDGKDRDVWKHEQQVAELSAAEAEKRSDVLVLKETLRMEQAQMLQKAFGVEEAPTQLQPRPTLRREVRSCPRISETQQAGTYSQASFTVCLGSEGRGPHRHLAFPTDLACTSLHSVPVQ
;
A
#
# COMPACT_ATOMS: atom_id res chain seq x y z
N MET A 1 -12.01 29.80 -35.12
CA MET A 1 -12.50 29.03 -36.28
C MET A 1 -11.61 27.81 -36.40
N ALA A 2 -12.11 26.60 -36.14
CA ALA A 2 -11.33 25.37 -36.29
C ALA A 2 -10.85 25.23 -37.74
N LEU A 3 -9.57 24.96 -37.94
CA LEU A 3 -8.95 24.86 -39.27
C LEU A 3 -8.69 23.39 -39.60
N LEU A 4 -9.77 22.62 -39.72
CA LEU A 4 -9.69 21.26 -40.24
C LEU A 4 -9.35 21.32 -41.73
N THR A 5 -8.09 21.06 -42.07
CA THR A 5 -7.61 20.96 -43.46
C THR A 5 -7.34 19.51 -43.81
N PRO A 6 -7.47 19.11 -45.09
CA PRO A 6 -7.17 17.74 -45.53
C PRO A 6 -5.75 17.31 -45.17
N GLN A 7 -4.78 18.23 -45.26
CA GLN A 7 -3.40 17.98 -44.89
C GLN A 7 -3.23 17.78 -43.38
N GLY A 8 -3.88 18.61 -42.55
CA GLY A 8 -3.84 18.44 -41.10
C GLY A 8 -4.44 17.10 -40.65
N VAL A 9 -5.56 16.67 -41.22
CA VAL A 9 -6.17 15.38 -40.88
C VAL A 9 -5.34 14.20 -41.38
N LYS A 10 -4.61 14.35 -42.49
CA LYS A 10 -3.62 13.37 -42.95
C LYS A 10 -2.47 13.23 -41.95
N GLU A 11 -1.99 14.33 -41.39
CA GLU A 11 -0.96 14.32 -40.34
C GLU A 11 -1.46 13.63 -39.06
N VAL A 12 -2.72 13.84 -38.65
CA VAL A 12 -3.33 13.11 -37.53
C VAL A 12 -3.21 11.59 -37.68
N PHE A 13 -3.44 11.08 -38.89
CA PHE A 13 -3.33 9.64 -39.19
C PHE A 13 -1.87 9.13 -39.23
N GLN A 14 -0.92 9.98 -39.63
CA GLN A 14 0.50 9.60 -39.70
C GLN A 14 1.16 9.47 -38.33
N PHE A 15 0.68 10.21 -37.33
CA PHE A 15 1.19 10.15 -35.97
C PHE A 15 0.67 8.93 -35.19
N GLN A 16 1.44 8.49 -34.19
CA GLN A 16 0.95 7.52 -33.21
C GLN A 16 -0.24 8.11 -32.42
N LYS A 17 -1.18 7.26 -31.99
CA LYS A 17 -2.44 7.66 -31.33
C LYS A 17 -2.33 8.85 -30.36
N PRO A 18 -1.43 8.87 -29.35
CA PRO A 18 -1.37 10.02 -28.41
C PRO A 18 -0.99 11.34 -29.11
N GLN A 19 -0.02 11.31 -30.03
CA GLN A 19 0.41 12.48 -30.79
C GLN A 19 -0.64 12.91 -31.81
N GLY A 20 -1.29 11.95 -32.48
CA GLY A 20 -2.37 12.19 -33.42
C GLY A 20 -3.57 12.86 -32.75
N ARG A 21 -3.98 12.40 -31.56
CA ARG A 21 -5.02 13.04 -30.74
C ARG A 21 -4.66 14.48 -30.38
N GLN A 22 -3.43 14.71 -29.90
CA GLN A 22 -2.97 16.05 -29.54
C GLN A 22 -2.89 16.98 -30.77
N HIS A 23 -2.55 16.44 -31.94
CA HIS A 23 -2.59 17.20 -33.19
C HIS A 23 -4.04 17.52 -33.60
N LEU A 24 -4.96 16.54 -33.53
CA LEU A 24 -6.38 16.75 -33.83
C LEU A 24 -7.01 17.83 -32.94
N ARG A 25 -6.70 17.81 -31.63
CA ARG A 25 -7.11 18.85 -30.67
C ARG A 25 -6.70 20.25 -31.15
N ARG A 26 -5.45 20.41 -31.62
CA ARG A 26 -4.93 21.69 -32.12
C ARG A 26 -5.67 22.15 -33.38
N LEU A 27 -5.98 21.23 -34.30
CA LEU A 27 -6.75 21.55 -35.51
C LEU A 27 -8.19 22.00 -35.20
N LEU A 28 -8.79 21.39 -34.17
CA LEU A 28 -10.11 21.76 -33.66
C LEU A 28 -10.09 23.06 -32.84
N ASN A 29 -8.91 23.61 -32.56
CA ASN A 29 -8.70 24.79 -31.72
C ASN A 29 -9.31 24.63 -30.31
N TRP A 30 -9.26 23.41 -29.77
CA TRP A 30 -9.66 23.11 -28.39
C TRP A 30 -8.53 23.49 -27.44
N GLU A 31 -8.88 24.07 -26.29
CA GLU A 31 -7.90 24.40 -25.23
C GLU A 31 -7.18 23.14 -24.74
N GLU A 32 -5.96 23.33 -24.19
CA GLU A 32 -5.30 22.24 -23.48
C GLU A 32 -6.10 21.89 -22.23
N PHE A 33 -6.31 20.60 -22.02
CA PHE A 33 -7.00 20.08 -20.86
C PHE A 33 -6.22 18.88 -20.33
N ASP A 34 -6.29 18.68 -19.01
CA ASP A 34 -5.76 17.49 -18.36
C ASP A 34 -6.68 16.32 -18.66
N GLU A 35 -6.21 15.34 -19.44
CA GLU A 35 -7.01 14.18 -19.85
C GLU A 35 -7.52 13.35 -18.66
N LEU A 36 -6.84 13.39 -17.51
CA LEU A 36 -7.24 12.67 -16.30
C LEU A 36 -8.35 13.43 -15.55
N ARG A 37 -8.28 14.77 -15.52
CA ARG A 37 -9.25 15.61 -14.81
C ARG A 37 -10.48 15.93 -15.66
N ASP A 38 -10.32 16.05 -16.97
CA ASP A 38 -11.39 16.28 -17.94
C ASP A 38 -11.57 15.05 -18.84
N ALA A 39 -12.06 13.98 -18.21
CA ALA A 39 -12.36 12.73 -18.90
C ALA A 39 -13.38 12.93 -20.03
N ARG A 40 -14.31 13.89 -19.90
CA ARG A 40 -15.31 14.20 -20.93
C ARG A 40 -14.64 14.69 -22.21
N ARG A 41 -13.83 15.74 -22.14
CA ARG A 41 -13.11 16.24 -23.34
C ARG A 41 -12.18 15.18 -23.91
N SER A 42 -11.57 14.35 -23.07
CA SER A 42 -10.72 13.24 -23.50
C SER A 42 -11.48 12.20 -24.33
N ILE A 43 -12.66 11.75 -23.86
CA ILE A 43 -13.51 10.76 -24.56
C ILE A 43 -14.08 11.34 -25.86
N LEU A 44 -14.49 12.62 -25.86
CA LEU A 44 -14.98 13.26 -27.08
C LEU A 44 -13.87 13.37 -28.12
N LEU A 45 -12.66 13.73 -27.72
CA LEU A 45 -11.50 13.76 -28.61
C LEU A 45 -11.15 12.37 -29.16
N ASP A 46 -11.27 11.32 -28.34
CA ASP A 46 -11.11 9.93 -28.80
C ASP A 46 -12.16 9.57 -29.85
N THR A 47 -13.42 9.96 -29.64
CA THR A 47 -14.51 9.69 -30.59
C THR A 47 -14.24 10.36 -31.95
N LEU A 48 -13.72 11.59 -31.93
CA LEU A 48 -13.33 12.31 -33.15
C LEU A 48 -12.09 11.70 -33.81
N TYR A 49 -11.11 11.24 -33.03
CA TYR A 49 -9.94 10.55 -33.56
C TYR A 49 -10.35 9.22 -34.23
N ASP A 50 -11.19 8.43 -33.58
CA ASP A 50 -11.66 7.15 -34.09
C ASP A 50 -12.48 7.33 -35.38
N SER A 51 -13.22 8.44 -35.53
CA SER A 51 -13.91 8.74 -36.79
C SER A 51 -12.96 9.07 -37.95
N VAL A 52 -11.81 9.70 -37.69
CA VAL A 52 -10.71 9.86 -38.67
C VAL A 52 -10.16 8.49 -39.06
N ILE A 53 -9.80 7.65 -38.08
CA ILE A 53 -9.22 6.33 -38.33
C ILE A 53 -10.19 5.46 -39.13
N PHE A 54 -11.48 5.50 -38.78
CA PHE A 54 -12.54 4.82 -39.53
C PHE A 54 -12.59 5.29 -40.99
N ALA A 55 -12.69 6.60 -41.24
CA ALA A 55 -12.85 7.13 -42.58
C ALA A 55 -11.63 6.81 -43.46
N VAL A 56 -10.42 6.94 -42.92
CA VAL A 56 -9.19 6.56 -43.62
C VAL A 56 -9.16 5.05 -43.88
N GLY A 57 -9.51 4.22 -42.89
CA GLY A 57 -9.55 2.77 -43.02
C GLY A 57 -10.59 2.26 -44.02
N LYS A 58 -11.65 3.03 -44.27
CA LYS A 58 -12.65 2.76 -45.31
C LYS A 58 -12.30 3.35 -46.68
N GLY A 59 -11.20 4.09 -46.80
CA GLY A 59 -10.72 4.64 -48.06
C GLY A 59 -11.34 5.98 -48.47
N PHE A 60 -11.86 6.75 -47.53
CA PHE A 60 -12.44 8.06 -47.82
C PHE A 60 -11.35 9.03 -48.33
N PRO A 61 -11.61 9.85 -49.35
CA PRO A 61 -10.73 10.94 -49.74
C PRO A 61 -10.50 11.92 -48.57
N TRP A 62 -9.31 12.50 -48.45
CA TRP A 62 -8.95 13.39 -47.33
C TRP A 62 -9.92 14.58 -47.15
N VAL A 63 -10.52 15.07 -48.24
CA VAL A 63 -11.55 16.12 -48.20
C VAL A 63 -12.82 15.63 -47.50
N GLU A 64 -13.22 14.39 -47.75
CA GLU A 64 -14.37 13.75 -47.11
C GLU A 64 -14.07 13.38 -45.65
N VAL A 65 -12.84 12.95 -45.33
CA VAL A 65 -12.43 12.69 -43.93
C VAL A 65 -12.61 13.94 -43.06
N VAL A 66 -12.29 15.13 -43.57
CA VAL A 66 -12.58 16.40 -42.88
C VAL A 66 -14.07 16.56 -42.60
N GLN A 67 -14.93 16.20 -43.55
CA GLN A 67 -16.38 16.27 -43.37
C GLN A 67 -16.88 15.22 -42.37
N VAL A 68 -16.26 14.04 -42.30
CA VAL A 68 -16.60 13.03 -41.29
C VAL A 68 -16.36 13.58 -39.89
N VAL A 69 -15.23 14.24 -39.63
CA VAL A 69 -14.94 14.84 -38.32
C VAL A 69 -15.97 15.90 -37.94
N LYS A 70 -16.31 16.79 -38.89
CA LYS A 70 -17.34 17.82 -38.68
C LYS A 70 -18.71 17.19 -38.41
N PHE A 71 -19.08 16.19 -39.20
CA PHE A 71 -20.30 15.43 -39.02
C PHE A 71 -20.36 14.82 -37.62
N THR A 72 -19.27 14.16 -37.17
CA THR A 72 -19.20 13.58 -35.82
C THR A 72 -19.38 14.64 -34.74
N GLU A 73 -18.67 15.77 -34.84
CA GLU A 73 -18.76 16.86 -33.86
C GLU A 73 -20.18 17.43 -33.77
N GLU A 74 -20.82 17.68 -34.92
CA GLU A 74 -22.20 18.17 -34.99
C GLU A 74 -23.20 17.16 -34.42
N LEU A 75 -23.06 15.88 -34.76
CA LEU A 75 -23.93 14.81 -34.27
C LEU A 75 -23.86 14.70 -32.75
N LEU A 76 -22.66 14.69 -32.17
CA LEU A 76 -22.47 14.61 -30.72
C LEU A 76 -23.07 15.83 -30.00
N ARG A 77 -22.94 17.02 -30.60
CA ARG A 77 -23.51 18.25 -30.05
C ARG A 77 -25.04 18.26 -30.08
N GLU A 78 -25.65 17.85 -31.19
CA GLU A 78 -27.10 17.91 -31.39
C GLU A 78 -27.86 16.81 -30.66
N THR A 79 -27.21 15.70 -30.35
CA THR A 79 -27.83 14.59 -29.63
C THR A 79 -27.72 14.69 -28.11
N LYS A 80 -27.04 15.71 -27.58
CA LYS A 80 -26.87 15.91 -26.14
C LYS A 80 -28.23 16.09 -25.45
N GLY A 81 -28.57 15.20 -24.52
CA GLY A 81 -29.81 15.25 -23.75
C GLY A 81 -31.04 14.71 -24.49
N CYS A 82 -30.88 14.17 -25.71
CA CYS A 82 -31.97 13.60 -26.49
C CYS A 82 -32.24 12.13 -26.13
N SER A 83 -33.44 11.65 -26.42
CA SER A 83 -33.77 10.23 -26.40
C SER A 83 -33.08 9.47 -27.54
N ILE A 84 -32.99 8.14 -27.44
CA ILE A 84 -32.39 7.30 -28.50
C ILE A 84 -33.16 7.41 -29.83
N THR A 85 -34.49 7.52 -29.77
CA THR A 85 -35.33 7.67 -30.96
C THR A 85 -35.04 8.99 -31.68
N GLU A 86 -34.88 10.08 -30.92
CA GLU A 86 -34.47 11.37 -31.46
C GLU A 86 -33.05 11.35 -32.02
N ALA A 87 -32.13 10.64 -31.37
CA ALA A 87 -30.77 10.51 -31.90
C ALA A 87 -30.73 9.77 -33.25
N VAL A 88 -31.56 8.74 -33.43
CA VAL A 88 -31.67 8.04 -34.72
C VAL A 88 -32.25 8.95 -35.80
N THR A 89 -33.26 9.78 -35.48
CA THR A 89 -33.81 10.75 -36.45
C THR A 89 -32.82 11.87 -36.76
N ILE A 90 -32.07 12.37 -35.77
CA ILE A 90 -30.99 13.35 -35.99
C ILE A 90 -29.91 12.76 -36.90
N LEU A 91 -29.47 11.52 -36.64
CA LEU A 91 -28.50 10.83 -37.49
C LEU A 91 -28.99 10.72 -38.93
N GLY A 92 -30.25 10.29 -39.12
CA GLY A 92 -30.87 10.18 -40.45
C GLY A 92 -30.92 11.52 -41.19
N LYS A 93 -31.34 12.59 -40.50
CA LYS A 93 -31.38 13.95 -41.07
C LYS A 93 -29.97 14.44 -41.44
N LYS A 94 -28.98 14.24 -40.57
CA LYS A 94 -27.60 14.62 -40.86
C LYS A 94 -27.03 13.89 -42.06
N LEU A 95 -27.32 12.60 -42.21
CA LEU A 95 -26.90 11.84 -43.40
C LEU A 95 -27.53 12.40 -44.68
N GLN A 96 -28.77 12.88 -44.63
CA GLN A 96 -29.41 13.56 -45.76
C GLN A 96 -28.74 14.91 -46.07
N ASP A 97 -28.45 15.72 -45.05
CA ASP A 97 -27.79 17.03 -45.20
C ASP A 97 -26.40 16.90 -45.85
N TYR A 98 -25.68 15.82 -45.53
CA TYR A 98 -24.34 15.53 -46.05
C TYR A 98 -24.33 14.69 -47.33
N GLN A 99 -25.49 14.34 -47.90
CA GLN A 99 -25.59 13.49 -49.09
C GLN A 99 -24.83 14.06 -50.30
N LYS A 100 -24.70 15.38 -50.42
CA LYS A 100 -23.96 16.03 -51.51
C LYS A 100 -22.43 15.99 -51.31
N GLN A 101 -21.97 15.69 -50.10
CA GLN A 101 -20.56 15.73 -49.72
C GLN A 101 -19.91 14.35 -49.74
N PHE A 102 -20.70 13.28 -49.70
CA PHE A 102 -20.23 11.89 -49.69
C PHE A 102 -20.82 11.11 -50.85
N ASN A 103 -20.07 10.14 -51.36
CA ASN A 103 -20.63 9.11 -52.24
C ASN A 103 -21.60 8.21 -51.46
N VAL A 104 -22.55 7.57 -52.16
CA VAL A 104 -23.53 6.64 -51.59
C VAL A 104 -22.85 5.54 -50.78
N THR A 105 -21.77 4.95 -51.29
CA THR A 105 -21.01 3.90 -50.57
C THR A 105 -20.43 4.42 -49.26
N HIS A 106 -19.86 5.62 -49.26
CA HIS A 106 -19.29 6.26 -48.08
C HIS A 106 -20.39 6.65 -47.08
N LEU A 107 -21.53 7.12 -47.56
CA LEU A 107 -22.67 7.47 -46.71
C LEU A 107 -23.25 6.24 -46.00
N LEU A 108 -23.35 5.10 -46.70
CA LEU A 108 -23.76 3.82 -46.10
C LEU A 108 -22.74 3.35 -45.06
N ALA A 109 -21.44 3.41 -45.37
CA ALA A 109 -20.39 3.04 -44.43
C ALA A 109 -20.43 3.94 -43.16
N LEU A 110 -20.71 5.23 -43.33
CA LEU A 110 -20.84 6.19 -42.24
C LEU A 110 -22.07 5.88 -41.37
N CYS A 111 -23.21 5.56 -42.00
CA CYS A 111 -24.42 5.13 -41.31
C CYS A 111 -24.19 3.87 -40.47
N ASP A 112 -23.56 2.85 -41.05
CA ASP A 112 -23.22 1.60 -40.36
C ASP A 112 -22.26 1.84 -39.21
N TYR A 113 -21.26 2.71 -39.40
CA TYR A 113 -20.31 3.08 -38.35
C TYR A 113 -21.03 3.69 -37.15
N PHE A 114 -21.84 4.73 -37.34
CA PHE A 114 -22.54 5.37 -36.23
C PHE A 114 -23.62 4.49 -35.62
N HIS A 115 -24.27 3.63 -36.39
CA HIS A 115 -25.18 2.64 -35.81
C HIS A 115 -24.45 1.70 -34.86
N ASN A 116 -23.31 1.17 -35.27
CA ASN A 116 -22.57 0.18 -34.50
C ASN A 116 -21.74 0.74 -33.35
N THR A 117 -21.28 2.00 -33.46
CA THR A 117 -20.45 2.64 -32.41
C THR A 117 -21.27 3.56 -31.52
N PHE A 118 -22.03 4.49 -32.10
CA PHE A 118 -22.72 5.54 -31.36
C PHE A 118 -24.11 5.11 -30.89
N ILE A 119 -24.99 4.68 -31.79
CA ILE A 119 -26.38 4.33 -31.47
C ILE A 119 -26.46 3.08 -30.59
N ARG A 120 -25.70 2.02 -30.91
CA ARG A 120 -25.65 0.79 -30.11
C ARG A 120 -25.23 1.05 -28.66
N HIS A 121 -24.36 2.05 -28.45
CA HIS A 121 -23.83 2.42 -27.14
C HIS A 121 -24.37 3.77 -26.65
N TYR A 122 -25.54 4.19 -27.14
CA TYR A 122 -26.07 5.55 -26.95
C TYR A 122 -26.18 5.98 -25.49
N ARG A 123 -26.55 5.06 -24.58
CA ARG A 123 -26.62 5.36 -23.14
C ARG A 123 -25.27 5.78 -22.54
N LEU A 124 -24.17 5.19 -23.00
CA LEU A 124 -22.82 5.55 -22.55
C LEU A 124 -22.43 6.93 -23.08
N TYR A 125 -22.72 7.19 -24.36
CA TYR A 125 -22.51 8.51 -24.94
C TYR A 125 -23.33 9.59 -24.23
N GLN A 126 -24.60 9.33 -23.93
CA GLN A 126 -25.45 10.29 -23.21
C GLN A 126 -24.95 10.57 -21.79
N TYR A 127 -24.41 9.56 -21.10
CA TYR A 127 -23.77 9.75 -19.81
C TYR A 127 -22.60 10.74 -19.91
N VAL A 128 -21.73 10.57 -20.90
CA VAL A 128 -20.58 11.45 -21.14
C VAL A 128 -21.01 12.85 -21.62
N LEU A 129 -22.00 12.94 -22.51
CA LEU A 129 -22.43 14.21 -23.12
C LEU A 129 -23.21 15.11 -22.15
N SER A 130 -24.02 14.51 -21.28
CA SER A 130 -25.01 15.22 -20.46
C SER A 130 -24.53 15.58 -19.06
N GLN A 131 -23.56 14.86 -18.49
CA GLN A 131 -23.05 15.14 -17.15
C GLN A 131 -21.82 16.04 -17.20
N ASP A 132 -21.82 17.12 -16.41
CA ASP A 132 -20.59 17.79 -16.02
C ASP A 132 -19.99 16.98 -14.86
N GLN A 133 -18.95 16.21 -15.16
CA GLN A 133 -18.31 15.35 -14.18
C GLN A 133 -17.42 16.22 -13.28
N GLU A 134 -17.88 16.56 -12.08
CA GLU A 134 -16.98 17.05 -11.02
C GLU A 134 -16.13 15.87 -10.55
N VAL A 135 -15.01 15.62 -11.24
CA VAL A 135 -14.09 14.56 -10.85
C VAL A 135 -13.34 15.03 -9.61
N ASN A 136 -13.86 14.65 -8.44
CA ASN A 136 -13.18 14.79 -7.15
C ASN A 136 -12.04 13.77 -7.07
N LEU A 137 -11.00 13.93 -7.91
CA LEU A 137 -9.78 13.14 -7.81
C LEU A 137 -9.00 13.63 -6.60
N THR A 138 -9.10 12.89 -5.49
CA THR A 138 -8.16 13.02 -4.38
C THR A 138 -6.84 12.40 -4.82
N VAL A 139 -5.98 13.18 -5.46
CA VAL A 139 -4.62 12.73 -5.83
C VAL A 139 -3.76 12.69 -4.56
N ALA A 140 -3.86 11.60 -3.81
CA ALA A 140 -2.97 11.34 -2.69
C ALA A 140 -1.61 10.90 -3.23
N HIS A 141 -0.58 11.71 -2.99
CA HIS A 141 0.80 11.31 -3.25
C HIS A 141 1.20 10.27 -2.18
N VAL A 142 0.98 8.99 -2.50
CA VAL A 142 1.42 7.88 -1.65
C VAL A 142 2.90 7.64 -1.92
N GLN A 143 3.74 8.05 -0.98
CA GLN A 143 5.15 7.73 -1.00
C GLN A 143 5.30 6.24 -0.68
N MET A 144 5.65 5.41 -1.68
CA MET A 144 6.00 4.02 -1.42
C MET A 144 7.34 3.98 -0.68
N CYS A 145 7.30 3.69 0.62
CA CYS A 145 8.52 3.39 1.37
C CYS A 145 8.97 1.96 1.04
N THR A 146 10.19 1.82 0.55
CA THR A 146 10.85 0.51 0.48
C THR A 146 11.10 -0.02 1.89
N PRO A 147 10.85 -1.32 2.16
CA PRO A 147 11.19 -1.93 3.43
C PRO A 147 12.69 -1.78 3.72
N PRO A 148 13.09 -1.64 5.00
CA PRO A 148 14.50 -1.55 5.34
C PRO A 148 15.25 -2.78 4.84
N GLN A 149 16.48 -2.56 4.39
CA GLN A 149 17.31 -3.64 3.85
C GLN A 149 17.56 -4.67 4.97
N PRO A 150 17.33 -5.97 4.71
CA PRO A 150 17.58 -7.00 5.71
C PRO A 150 19.06 -7.00 6.10
N LEU A 151 19.32 -7.29 7.37
CA LEU A 151 20.68 -7.42 7.88
C LEU A 151 21.41 -8.57 7.17
N PRO A 152 22.74 -8.49 7.06
CA PRO A 152 23.56 -9.58 6.55
C PRO A 152 23.29 -10.90 7.29
N LEU A 153 23.34 -12.01 6.56
CA LEU A 153 23.18 -13.35 7.16
C LEU A 153 24.27 -13.69 8.19
N THR A 154 25.42 -13.00 8.15
CA THR A 154 26.50 -13.13 9.15
C THR A 154 26.07 -12.68 10.54
N ASP A 155 25.09 -11.77 10.62
CA ASP A 155 24.52 -11.30 11.89
C ASP A 155 23.39 -12.22 12.36
N GLY A 156 23.04 -13.23 11.54
CA GLY A 156 22.10 -14.26 11.89
C GLY A 156 22.66 -15.18 12.96
N LYS A 157 21.80 -15.54 13.92
CA LYS A 157 22.12 -16.55 14.92
C LYS A 157 21.67 -17.91 14.44
N ASP A 158 22.50 -18.93 14.66
CA ASP A 158 22.07 -20.30 14.41
C ASP A 158 20.83 -20.63 15.25
N ARG A 159 19.89 -21.37 14.63
CA ARG A 159 18.58 -21.66 15.22
C ARG A 159 18.71 -22.38 16.56
N ASP A 160 19.65 -23.31 16.67
CA ASP A 160 19.77 -24.16 17.87
C ASP A 160 20.47 -23.37 18.99
N VAL A 161 21.40 -22.48 18.65
CA VAL A 161 21.98 -21.50 19.59
C VAL A 161 20.93 -20.53 20.11
N TRP A 162 20.09 -19.97 19.23
CA TRP A 162 19.01 -19.06 19.63
C TRP A 162 17.99 -19.73 20.56
N LYS A 163 17.59 -20.98 20.25
CA LYS A 163 16.68 -21.75 21.10
C LYS A 163 17.28 -22.03 22.47
N HIS A 164 18.56 -22.36 22.52
CA HIS A 164 19.25 -22.60 23.78
C HIS A 164 19.29 -21.33 24.65
N GLU A 165 19.62 -20.19 24.07
CA GLU A 165 19.62 -18.92 24.81
C GLU A 165 18.25 -18.52 25.32
N GLN A 166 17.20 -18.78 24.53
CA GLN A 166 15.84 -18.54 24.96
C GLN A 166 15.47 -19.39 26.19
N GLN A 167 15.83 -20.67 26.18
CA GLN A 167 15.63 -21.57 27.32
C GLN A 167 16.42 -21.13 28.55
N VAL A 168 17.68 -20.71 28.36
CA VAL A 168 18.52 -20.19 29.45
C VAL A 168 17.93 -18.91 30.04
N ALA A 169 17.42 -18.00 29.20
CA ALA A 169 16.78 -16.77 29.66
C ALA A 169 15.52 -17.07 30.49
N GLU A 170 14.65 -17.97 30.03
CA GLU A 170 13.45 -18.41 30.76
C GLU A 170 13.81 -19.04 32.11
N LEU A 171 14.80 -19.94 32.15
CA LEU A 171 15.26 -20.55 33.39
C LEU A 171 15.86 -19.53 34.36
N SER A 172 16.64 -18.58 33.85
CA SER A 172 17.26 -17.54 34.68
C SER A 172 16.23 -16.60 35.30
N ALA A 173 15.15 -16.29 34.56
CA ALA A 173 14.05 -15.48 35.06
C ALA A 173 13.27 -16.23 36.15
N ALA A 174 12.94 -17.50 35.91
CA ALA A 174 12.28 -18.35 36.90
C ALA A 174 13.13 -18.53 38.17
N GLU A 175 14.44 -18.67 38.02
CA GLU A 175 15.37 -18.75 39.15
C GLU A 175 15.39 -17.44 39.95
N ALA A 176 15.43 -16.29 39.27
CA ALA A 176 15.39 -14.98 39.92
C ALA A 176 14.10 -14.77 40.72
N GLU A 177 12.96 -15.16 40.15
CA GLU A 177 11.66 -15.14 40.84
C GLU A 177 11.68 -16.02 42.10
N LYS A 178 12.16 -17.26 41.99
CA LYS A 178 12.25 -18.16 43.16
C LYS A 178 13.18 -17.64 44.24
N ARG A 179 14.30 -17.01 43.86
CA ARG A 179 15.20 -16.35 44.82
C ARG A 179 14.50 -15.21 45.55
N SER A 180 13.68 -14.42 44.85
CA SER A 180 12.86 -13.37 45.45
C SER A 180 11.82 -13.94 46.42
N ASP A 181 11.08 -14.98 46.02
CA ASP A 181 10.10 -15.67 46.87
C ASP A 181 10.71 -16.14 48.20
N VAL A 182 11.90 -16.76 48.11
CA VAL A 182 12.63 -17.26 49.29
C VAL A 182 13.05 -16.12 50.22
N LEU A 183 13.46 -14.97 49.68
CA LEU A 183 13.81 -13.81 50.50
C LEU A 183 12.60 -13.25 51.23
N VAL A 184 11.46 -13.13 50.54
CA VAL A 184 10.19 -12.70 51.16
C VAL A 184 9.79 -13.66 52.27
N LEU A 185 9.82 -14.98 52.01
CA LEU A 185 9.46 -15.99 52.99
C LEU A 185 10.36 -15.97 54.24
N LYS A 186 11.67 -15.73 54.04
CA LYS A 186 12.61 -15.58 55.17
C LYS A 186 12.28 -14.36 56.03
N GLU A 187 11.90 -13.26 55.42
CA GLU A 187 11.55 -12.03 56.14
C GLU A 187 10.21 -12.16 56.86
N THR A 188 9.20 -12.78 56.23
CA THR A 188 7.91 -13.06 56.90
C THR A 188 8.11 -13.97 58.11
N LEU A 189 8.92 -15.02 57.97
CA LEU A 189 9.22 -15.93 59.08
C LEU A 189 9.91 -15.21 60.25
N ARG A 190 10.86 -14.31 59.96
CA ARG A 190 11.51 -13.49 61.00
C ARG A 190 10.52 -12.58 61.72
N MET A 191 9.62 -11.94 60.98
CA MET A 191 8.58 -11.09 61.56
C MET A 191 7.63 -11.90 62.45
N GLU A 192 7.18 -13.07 62.01
CA GLU A 192 6.34 -13.97 62.82
C GLU A 192 7.05 -14.43 64.10
N GLN A 193 8.33 -14.80 64.00
CA GLN A 193 9.13 -15.16 65.18
C GLN A 193 9.26 -13.99 66.15
N ALA A 194 9.53 -12.77 65.67
CA ALA A 194 9.60 -11.57 66.50
C ALA A 194 8.25 -11.27 67.20
N GLN A 195 7.13 -11.39 66.47
CA GLN A 195 5.79 -11.23 67.03
C GLN A 195 5.47 -12.29 68.08
N MET A 196 5.86 -13.55 67.84
CA MET A 196 5.67 -14.65 68.80
C MET A 196 6.50 -14.45 70.06
N LEU A 197 7.75 -14.00 69.94
CA LEU A 197 8.59 -13.65 71.09
C LEU A 197 8.00 -12.47 71.87
N GLN A 198 7.50 -11.43 71.19
CA GLN A 198 6.80 -10.33 71.85
C GLN A 198 5.53 -10.78 72.56
N LYS A 199 4.77 -11.74 72.03
CA LYS A 199 3.59 -12.31 72.72
C LYS A 199 3.98 -13.19 73.91
N ALA A 200 5.11 -13.90 73.83
CA ALA A 200 5.56 -14.82 74.88
C ALA A 200 6.28 -14.11 76.05
N PHE A 201 6.95 -12.99 75.78
CA PHE A 201 7.76 -12.23 76.74
C PHE A 201 7.29 -10.78 76.95
N GLY A 202 6.27 -10.34 76.20
CA GLY A 202 5.65 -9.04 76.37
C GLY A 202 4.89 -9.01 77.68
N VAL A 203 5.41 -8.21 78.60
CA VAL A 203 4.69 -7.76 79.78
C VAL A 203 3.47 -6.98 79.30
N GLU A 204 2.26 -7.45 79.62
CA GLU A 204 1.11 -6.56 79.69
C GLU A 204 1.46 -5.48 80.72
N GLU A 205 1.79 -4.27 80.25
CA GLU A 205 1.78 -3.09 81.13
C GLU A 205 0.32 -2.81 81.53
N ALA A 206 -0.15 -3.53 82.54
CA ALA A 206 -1.27 -3.08 83.35
C ALA A 206 -0.78 -1.89 84.19
N PRO A 207 -1.50 -0.75 84.24
CA PRO A 207 -1.06 0.41 84.99
C PRO A 207 -1.24 0.13 86.48
N THR A 208 -0.17 -0.31 87.14
CA THR A 208 -0.14 -0.39 88.60
C THR A 208 0.84 0.65 89.14
N GLN A 209 0.26 1.59 89.88
CA GLN A 209 0.94 2.60 90.66
C GLN A 209 1.89 2.02 91.71
N LEU A 210 2.95 2.82 91.99
CA LEU A 210 3.77 2.89 93.21
C LEU A 210 4.88 1.83 93.45
N GLN A 211 6.14 2.19 93.18
CA GLN A 211 7.14 2.62 94.19
C GLN A 211 8.59 2.54 93.64
N PRO A 212 9.54 3.33 94.18
CA PRO A 212 10.91 3.38 93.68
C PRO A 212 11.89 2.45 94.43
N ARG A 213 12.90 1.98 93.65
CA ARG A 213 14.25 1.46 94.01
C ARG A 213 14.37 -0.02 94.44
N PRO A 214 15.57 -0.68 94.32
CA PRO A 214 16.90 -0.11 94.05
C PRO A 214 17.71 -0.73 92.90
N THR A 215 18.73 0.04 92.51
CA THR A 215 19.88 -0.33 91.66
C THR A 215 20.60 -1.58 92.16
N LEU A 216 20.79 -2.57 91.28
CA LEU A 216 21.77 -3.64 91.47
C LEU A 216 22.97 -3.39 90.54
N ARG A 217 24.06 -2.89 91.14
CA ARG A 217 25.42 -2.98 90.59
C ARG A 217 25.98 -4.37 90.89
N ARG A 218 26.46 -5.08 89.85
CA ARG A 218 27.66 -5.94 89.85
C ARG A 218 27.79 -6.62 88.48
N GLU A 219 28.93 -6.95 87.88
CA GLU A 219 30.30 -6.43 87.78
C GLU A 219 30.96 -7.32 86.70
N VAL A 220 31.65 -6.67 85.75
CA VAL A 220 32.77 -7.10 84.88
C VAL A 220 32.99 -8.61 84.59
N ARG A 221 33.08 -8.94 83.28
CA ARG A 221 34.26 -9.66 82.73
C ARG A 221 34.61 -9.18 81.32
N SER A 222 35.83 -8.68 81.20
CA SER A 222 36.63 -8.38 80.01
C SER A 222 36.92 -9.68 79.22
N CYS A 223 37.09 -9.73 77.89
CA CYS A 223 38.13 -9.20 76.98
C CYS A 223 37.85 -9.80 75.55
N PRO A 224 38.62 -9.53 74.48
CA PRO A 224 39.11 -8.26 73.94
C PRO A 224 38.79 -8.09 72.43
N ARG A 225 39.07 -6.88 71.91
CA ARG A 225 39.06 -6.52 70.48
C ARG A 225 40.14 -7.27 69.69
N ILE A 226 39.85 -7.59 68.43
CA ILE A 226 40.86 -7.65 67.38
C ILE A 226 40.44 -6.68 66.27
N SER A 227 41.43 -5.91 65.86
CA SER A 227 41.40 -4.67 65.09
C SER A 227 41.09 -4.87 63.61
N GLU A 228 40.54 -3.82 63.02
CA GLU A 228 40.50 -3.53 61.59
C GLU A 228 41.88 -3.68 60.92
N THR A 229 41.88 -4.08 59.65
CA THR A 229 42.69 -3.40 58.63
C THR A 229 42.00 -3.46 57.27
N GLN A 230 41.86 -2.26 56.73
CA GLN A 230 41.29 -1.89 55.44
C GLN A 230 42.43 -1.76 54.44
N GLN A 231 42.28 -2.22 53.20
CA GLN A 231 42.85 -1.68 51.94
C GLN A 231 42.61 -2.73 50.82
N ALA A 232 41.77 -2.50 49.82
CA ALA A 232 41.84 -1.52 48.73
C ALA A 232 42.85 -1.90 47.62
N GLY A 233 42.30 -2.24 46.45
CA GLY A 233 42.89 -2.07 45.13
C GLY A 233 43.67 -3.26 44.56
N THR A 234 43.83 -3.47 43.25
CA THR A 234 43.14 -3.11 42.00
C THR A 234 44.04 -3.64 40.88
N TYR A 235 43.45 -4.15 39.77
CA TYR A 235 44.06 -4.31 38.42
C TYR A 235 45.23 -5.32 38.29
N SER A 236 45.55 -5.95 37.15
CA SER A 236 44.99 -6.17 35.79
C SER A 236 46.02 -7.05 35.04
N GLN A 237 45.74 -7.32 33.76
CA GLN A 237 46.57 -7.94 32.71
C GLN A 237 46.55 -9.46 32.62
N ALA A 238 46.61 -10.09 31.46
CA ALA A 238 46.36 -9.69 30.06
C ALA A 238 46.32 -11.00 29.25
N SER A 239 45.65 -10.94 28.11
CA SER A 239 45.42 -11.99 27.12
C SER A 239 46.69 -12.65 26.55
N PHE A 240 46.55 -13.89 26.06
CA PHE A 240 47.29 -14.34 24.87
C PHE A 240 46.45 -15.31 24.03
N THR A 241 46.38 -14.99 22.74
CA THR A 241 45.76 -15.72 21.62
C THR A 241 46.82 -16.58 20.94
N VAL A 242 46.47 -17.77 20.44
CA VAL A 242 47.04 -18.32 19.18
C VAL A 242 46.01 -19.22 18.48
N CYS A 243 45.77 -18.94 17.20
CA CYS A 243 45.02 -19.75 16.21
C CYS A 243 45.97 -20.67 15.43
N LEU A 244 45.43 -21.74 14.81
CA LEU A 244 45.87 -22.46 13.58
C LEU A 244 44.87 -23.64 13.40
N GLY A 245 44.35 -24.07 12.25
CA GLY A 245 44.48 -23.72 10.83
C GLY A 245 43.59 -24.65 9.98
N SER A 246 43.07 -24.10 8.88
CA SER A 246 42.68 -24.62 7.54
C SER A 246 42.10 -26.03 7.23
N GLU A 247 41.31 -26.02 6.13
CA GLU A 247 40.82 -27.09 5.22
C GLU A 247 39.43 -27.66 5.56
N GLY A 248 38.43 -27.80 4.68
CA GLY A 248 38.28 -27.61 3.23
C GLY A 248 37.11 -28.49 2.73
N ARG A 249 36.44 -28.08 1.64
CA ARG A 249 35.43 -28.79 0.79
C ARG A 249 33.97 -28.90 1.28
N GLY A 250 33.05 -28.37 0.44
CA GLY A 250 31.60 -28.32 0.64
C GLY A 250 30.77 -29.43 -0.03
N PRO A 251 29.44 -29.25 -0.15
CA PRO A 251 28.58 -30.18 -0.88
C PRO A 251 27.92 -29.54 -2.13
N HIS A 252 27.82 -30.32 -3.21
CA HIS A 252 26.82 -30.13 -4.26
C HIS A 252 25.59 -30.97 -3.91
N ARG A 253 24.38 -30.39 -4.00
CA ARG A 253 23.29 -30.95 -4.81
C ARG A 253 22.06 -30.02 -4.88
N HIS A 254 21.52 -30.01 -6.10
CA HIS A 254 20.38 -29.28 -6.60
C HIS A 254 19.08 -29.56 -5.85
N LEU A 255 18.24 -28.53 -5.69
CA LEU A 255 16.79 -28.69 -5.60
C LEU A 255 16.09 -27.68 -6.50
N ALA A 256 15.13 -28.22 -7.24
CA ALA A 256 14.30 -27.59 -8.25
C ALA A 256 13.22 -26.69 -7.62
N PHE A 257 12.84 -25.67 -8.38
CA PHE A 257 11.68 -24.81 -8.14
C PHE A 257 10.36 -25.54 -8.42
N PRO A 258 9.31 -25.26 -7.65
CA PRO A 258 7.95 -25.27 -8.15
C PRO A 258 7.37 -23.85 -8.19
N THR A 259 6.94 -23.45 -9.39
CA THR A 259 6.01 -22.34 -9.64
C THR A 259 4.59 -22.88 -9.57
N ASP A 260 3.81 -22.40 -8.60
CA ASP A 260 2.35 -22.50 -8.61
C ASP A 260 1.74 -21.10 -8.62
N LEU A 261 1.11 -20.76 -9.73
CA LEU A 261 0.18 -19.64 -9.86
C LEU A 261 -1.18 -20.26 -10.22
N ALA A 262 -2.06 -20.27 -9.23
CA ALA A 262 -3.47 -20.57 -9.40
C ALA A 262 -4.21 -19.31 -9.88
N CYS A 263 -4.97 -19.44 -10.98
CA CYS A 263 -6.25 -18.75 -11.15
C CYS A 263 -6.92 -19.24 -12.43
N THR A 264 -8.11 -19.85 -12.32
CA THR A 264 -9.31 -19.45 -13.06
C THR A 264 -10.47 -20.37 -12.70
N SER A 265 -11.58 -19.77 -12.31
CA SER A 265 -12.91 -20.39 -12.31
C SER A 265 -13.51 -20.23 -13.71
N LEU A 266 -14.29 -21.23 -14.15
CA LEU A 266 -15.37 -21.02 -15.12
C LEU A 266 -16.41 -22.14 -14.94
N HIS A 267 -17.60 -21.72 -14.53
CA HIS A 267 -18.83 -22.51 -14.53
C HIS A 267 -19.22 -22.86 -15.97
N SER A 268 -19.56 -24.12 -16.21
CA SER A 268 -20.34 -24.56 -17.37
C SER A 268 -21.61 -25.24 -16.89
N VAL A 269 -22.73 -24.80 -17.46
CA VAL A 269 -24.08 -25.34 -17.32
C VAL A 269 -24.24 -26.53 -18.27
N PRO A 270 -24.86 -27.65 -17.87
CA PRO A 270 -25.34 -28.63 -18.82
C PRO A 270 -26.84 -28.48 -19.11
N VAL A 271 -27.11 -28.71 -20.39
CA VAL A 271 -28.39 -28.91 -21.06
C VAL A 271 -29.15 -30.09 -20.48
N GLN A 272 -30.46 -29.93 -20.26
CA GLN A 272 -31.51 -30.93 -20.50
C GLN A 272 -32.86 -30.23 -20.67
#